data_AF-A0A562NMR0-F1
#
_entry.id   AF-A0A562NMR0-F1
#
_cell.length_a   1.000
_cell.length_b   1.000
_cell.length_c   1.000
_cell.angle_alpha   90.00
_cell.angle_beta   90.00
_cell.angle_gamma   90.00
#
_symmetry.space_group_name_H-M   'P 1'
#
loop_
_entity.id
_entity.type
_entity.pdbx_description
1 polymer ?
#
loop_
_entity_poly.entity_id
_entity_poly.type
_entity_poly.pdbx_seq_one_letter_code
_entity_poly.pdbx_strand_id
1 'polypeptide(L)'
;MPVPLHKNCADRLVALLTDALVSVRIDNRIFVDYSSTSSLRAIDAVLPTSGKPKQQLDSIFEDDERLRAFTIDWISRKLKDSQIYESGVNGEFLSSLAGFGDSSEIARNIVADFVALPYDYIVSLPLPASFDQLASSLADSKRANPRVHKIDEDFRAKFRPSDAVSEKEPNPFGSIFAVMQPRMPEDGVCL
;
A
#
# COMPACT_ATOMS: atom_id res chain seq x y z
N MET A 1 -6.24 12.98 2.46
CA MET A 1 -6.91 13.51 1.25
C MET A 1 -6.11 13.06 0.04
N PRO A 2 -6.73 12.41 -0.95
CA PRO A 2 -6.04 11.84 -2.10
C PRO A 2 -5.24 12.89 -2.89
N VAL A 3 -4.15 12.48 -3.54
CA VAL A 3 -3.38 13.36 -4.43
C VAL A 3 -4.28 13.71 -5.63
N PRO A 4 -4.67 14.99 -5.80
CA PRO A 4 -5.57 15.39 -6.87
C PRO A 4 -4.80 15.44 -8.19
N LEU A 5 -4.69 14.30 -8.86
CA LEU A 5 -4.18 14.20 -10.22
C LEU A 5 -5.32 14.43 -11.22
N HIS A 6 -5.08 15.28 -12.22
CA HIS A 6 -6.03 15.49 -13.30
C HIS A 6 -6.19 14.19 -14.12
N LYS A 7 -7.41 13.89 -14.59
CA LYS A 7 -7.72 12.66 -15.34
C LYS A 7 -6.74 12.41 -16.50
N ASN A 8 -6.50 13.42 -17.35
CA ASN A 8 -5.54 13.31 -18.45
C ASN A 8 -4.10 12.98 -18.00
N CYS A 9 -3.70 13.41 -16.80
CA CYS A 9 -2.40 13.04 -16.24
C CYS A 9 -2.39 11.57 -15.84
N ALA A 10 -3.44 11.10 -15.15
CA ALA A 10 -3.59 9.69 -14.78
C ALA A 10 -3.62 8.78 -16.02
N ASP A 11 -4.37 9.13 -17.06
CA ASP A 11 -4.45 8.36 -18.31
C ASP A 11 -3.08 8.27 -19.00
N ARG A 12 -2.32 9.37 -19.00
CA ARG A 12 -0.96 9.39 -19.55
C ARG A 12 0.02 8.56 -18.71
N LEU A 13 -0.11 8.59 -17.39
CA LEU A 13 0.68 7.75 -16.49
C LEU A 13 0.41 6.27 -16.74
N VAL A 14 -0.87 5.88 -16.91
CA VAL A 14 -1.23 4.50 -17.24
C VAL A 14 -0.55 4.07 -18.54
N ALA A 15 -0.65 4.84 -19.61
CA ALA A 15 -0.04 4.49 -20.89
C ALA A 15 1.48 4.30 -20.79
N LEU A 16 2.20 5.24 -20.17
CA LEU A 16 3.66 5.15 -20.00
C LEU A 16 4.06 3.98 -19.10
N LEU A 17 3.28 3.73 -18.06
CA LEU A 17 3.53 2.64 -17.14
C LEU A 17 3.30 1.29 -17.82
N THR A 18 2.23 1.14 -18.62
CA THR A 18 1.98 -0.06 -19.41
C THR A 18 3.17 -0.41 -20.30
N ASP A 19 3.71 0.57 -21.03
CA ASP A 19 4.88 0.36 -21.90
C ASP A 19 6.13 0.00 -21.09
N ALA A 20 6.37 0.69 -19.98
CA ALA A 20 7.55 0.47 -19.15
C ALA A 20 7.53 -0.90 -18.44
N LEU A 21 6.35 -1.41 -18.06
CA LEU A 21 6.19 -2.69 -17.37
C LEU A 21 6.60 -3.89 -18.25
N VAL A 22 6.55 -3.76 -19.58
CA VAL A 22 6.94 -4.82 -20.51
C VAL A 22 8.40 -5.24 -20.35
N SER A 23 9.27 -4.30 -19.96
CA SER A 23 10.70 -4.59 -19.78
C SER A 23 11.08 -5.05 -18.38
N VAL A 24 10.13 -5.04 -17.42
CA VAL A 24 10.42 -5.39 -16.03
C VAL A 24 10.63 -6.90 -15.90
N ARG A 25 11.72 -7.27 -15.24
CA ARG A 25 12.14 -8.65 -15.01
C ARG A 25 12.09 -9.01 -13.54
N ILE A 26 11.82 -10.29 -13.28
CA ILE A 26 11.68 -10.88 -11.96
C ILE A 26 12.69 -12.02 -11.81
N ASP A 27 13.36 -12.02 -10.66
CA ASP A 27 14.29 -13.04 -10.20
C ASP A 27 13.69 -13.85 -9.05
N ASN A 28 13.95 -15.14 -9.08
CA ASN A 28 13.44 -16.17 -8.18
C ASN A 28 11.91 -16.10 -7.96
N ARG A 29 11.18 -15.63 -9.00
CA ARG A 29 9.72 -15.37 -9.04
C ARG A 29 9.16 -14.34 -8.06
N ILE A 30 9.97 -13.78 -7.16
CA ILE A 30 9.49 -12.87 -6.12
C ILE A 30 10.24 -11.53 -6.04
N PHE A 31 11.41 -11.43 -6.66
CA PHE A 31 12.25 -10.24 -6.58
C PHE A 31 12.25 -9.49 -7.89
N VAL A 32 11.97 -8.19 -7.86
CA VAL A 32 12.13 -7.34 -9.04
C VAL A 32 13.63 -7.13 -9.30
N ASP A 33 14.09 -7.42 -10.52
CA ASP A 33 15.43 -7.06 -10.97
C ASP A 33 15.50 -5.55 -11.19
N TYR A 34 16.16 -4.84 -10.27
CA TYR A 34 16.29 -3.39 -10.32
C TYR A 34 16.95 -2.88 -11.60
N SER A 35 17.85 -3.65 -12.23
CA SER A 35 18.50 -3.23 -13.48
C SER A 35 17.51 -3.15 -14.65
N SER A 36 16.45 -3.96 -14.62
CA SER A 36 15.37 -3.97 -15.61
C SER A 36 14.36 -2.81 -15.44
N THR A 37 14.41 -2.09 -14.32
CA THR A 37 13.46 -1.01 -13.98
C THR A 37 13.84 0.37 -14.52
N SER A 38 14.87 0.45 -15.36
CA SER A 38 15.37 1.73 -15.89
C SER A 38 14.33 2.48 -16.72
N SER A 39 13.48 1.77 -17.47
CA SER A 39 12.36 2.32 -18.24
C SER A 39 11.36 3.07 -17.37
N LEU A 40 11.18 2.65 -16.11
CA LEU A 40 10.27 3.30 -15.16
C LEU A 40 10.73 4.71 -14.78
N ARG A 41 12.00 5.10 -14.96
CA ARG A 41 12.44 6.46 -14.62
C ARG A 41 11.71 7.55 -15.41
N ALA A 42 11.30 7.26 -16.65
CA ALA A 42 10.66 8.25 -17.51
C ALA A 42 9.24 8.62 -17.03
N ILE A 43 8.60 7.79 -16.20
CA ILE A 43 7.22 8.01 -15.76
C ILE A 43 7.12 9.18 -14.76
N ASP A 44 8.16 9.37 -13.94
CA ASP A 44 8.20 10.43 -12.93
C ASP A 44 8.22 11.83 -13.55
N ALA A 45 8.75 11.97 -14.77
CA ALA A 45 8.76 13.23 -15.51
C ALA A 45 7.36 13.75 -15.86
N VAL A 46 6.32 12.90 -15.77
CA VAL A 46 4.93 13.30 -16.03
C VAL A 46 4.25 13.84 -14.77
N LEU A 47 4.82 13.61 -13.59
CA LEU A 47 4.24 14.10 -12.35
C LEU A 47 4.22 15.64 -12.31
N PRO A 48 3.24 16.24 -11.62
CA PRO A 48 3.17 17.69 -11.46
C PRO A 48 4.46 18.26 -10.85
N THR A 49 5.10 19.19 -11.54
CA THR A 49 6.35 19.81 -11.09
C THR A 49 6.14 21.06 -10.23
N SER A 50 4.90 21.55 -10.11
CA SER A 50 4.52 22.75 -9.36
C SER A 50 3.09 22.68 -8.81
N GLY A 51 2.74 23.61 -7.91
CA GLY A 51 1.40 23.75 -7.35
C GLY A 51 1.09 22.80 -6.18
N LYS A 52 -0.19 22.77 -5.79
CA LYS A 52 -0.68 21.95 -4.66
C LYS A 52 -0.41 20.45 -4.82
N PRO A 53 -0.60 19.82 -6.00
CA PRO A 53 -0.33 18.39 -6.15
C PRO A 53 1.15 18.05 -5.92
N LYS A 54 2.07 18.91 -6.37
CA LYS A 54 3.51 18.76 -6.12
C LYS A 54 3.82 18.81 -4.62
N GLN A 55 3.31 19.82 -3.92
CA GLN A 55 3.51 19.95 -2.47
C GLN A 55 2.97 18.75 -1.69
N GLN A 56 1.84 18.18 -2.10
CA GLN A 56 1.30 16.97 -1.46
C GLN A 56 2.19 15.76 -1.73
N LEU A 57 2.67 15.58 -2.96
CA LEU A 57 3.63 14.51 -3.28
C LEU A 57 4.95 14.70 -2.51
N ASP A 58 5.47 15.92 -2.40
CA ASP A 58 6.68 16.26 -1.64
C ASP A 58 6.50 15.98 -0.13
N SER A 59 5.26 15.99 0.38
CA SER A 59 4.98 15.67 1.79
C SER A 59 4.89 14.16 2.08
N ILE A 60 4.72 13.35 1.03
CA ILE A 60 4.56 11.88 1.14
C ILE A 60 5.86 11.17 0.79
N PHE A 61 6.59 11.70 -0.21
CA PHE A 61 7.80 11.11 -0.74
C PHE A 61 9.00 12.01 -0.49
N GLU A 62 10.08 11.43 0.00
CA GLU A 62 11.35 12.14 0.22
C GLU A 62 12.19 12.24 -1.07
N ASP A 63 11.95 11.36 -2.05
CA ASP A 63 12.73 11.24 -3.28
C ASP A 63 11.97 11.80 -4.51
N ASP A 64 12.70 12.06 -5.59
CA ASP A 64 12.17 12.54 -6.87
C ASP A 64 11.68 11.39 -7.77
N GLU A 65 12.14 10.16 -7.54
CA GLU A 65 11.71 8.94 -8.26
C GLU A 65 10.45 8.30 -7.63
N ARG A 66 9.41 9.10 -7.41
CA ARG A 66 8.24 8.76 -6.57
C ARG A 66 7.42 7.62 -7.12
N LEU A 67 6.99 7.75 -8.37
CA LEU A 67 6.14 6.77 -9.02
C LEU A 67 6.94 5.54 -9.41
N ARG A 68 8.23 5.68 -9.78
CA ARG A 68 9.11 4.52 -9.98
C ARG A 68 9.24 3.71 -8.69
N ALA A 69 9.61 4.33 -7.58
CA ALA A 69 9.77 3.64 -6.31
C ALA A 69 8.46 3.00 -5.84
N PHE A 70 7.36 3.74 -5.93
CA PHE A 70 6.02 3.23 -5.60
C PHE A 70 5.64 2.02 -6.47
N THR A 71 5.89 2.07 -7.77
CA THR A 71 5.62 0.97 -8.70
C THR A 71 6.40 -0.29 -8.31
N ILE A 72 7.70 -0.16 -8.02
CA ILE A 72 8.55 -1.28 -7.65
C ILE A 72 8.08 -1.91 -6.34
N ASP A 73 7.75 -1.10 -5.34
CA ASP A 73 7.24 -1.57 -4.05
C ASP A 73 5.88 -2.25 -4.21
N TRP A 74 4.96 -1.67 -4.99
CA TRP A 74 3.65 -2.24 -5.28
C TRP A 74 3.78 -3.64 -5.91
N ILE A 75 4.61 -3.78 -6.95
CA ILE A 75 4.85 -5.06 -7.62
C ILE A 75 5.49 -6.05 -6.65
N SER A 76 6.49 -5.61 -5.90
CA SER A 76 7.20 -6.47 -4.93
C SER A 76 6.26 -7.01 -3.86
N ARG A 77 5.33 -6.22 -3.35
CA ARG A 77 4.31 -6.67 -2.38
C ARG A 77 3.38 -7.69 -3.02
N LYS A 78 2.84 -7.40 -4.20
CA LYS A 78 1.95 -8.32 -4.92
C LYS A 78 2.61 -9.65 -5.25
N LEU A 79 3.89 -9.64 -5.62
CA LEU A 79 4.66 -10.86 -5.87
C LEU A 79 4.83 -11.68 -4.59
N LYS A 80 5.18 -11.03 -3.47
CA LYS A 80 5.29 -11.72 -2.17
C LYS A 80 3.97 -12.35 -1.71
N ASP A 81 2.85 -11.70 -2.02
CA ASP A 81 1.53 -12.20 -1.62
C ASP A 81 1.00 -13.32 -2.54
N SER A 82 1.44 -13.37 -3.81
CA SER A 82 0.85 -14.26 -4.83
C SER A 82 1.77 -15.34 -5.36
N GLN A 83 3.09 -15.21 -5.21
CA GLN A 83 4.09 -16.12 -5.78
C GLN A 83 4.88 -16.85 -4.70
N ILE A 84 5.39 -18.02 -5.06
CA ILE A 84 6.29 -18.82 -4.21
C ILE A 84 7.72 -18.61 -4.72
N TYR A 85 8.66 -18.42 -3.78
CA TYR A 85 10.08 -18.35 -4.09
C TYR A 85 10.56 -19.60 -4.83
N GLU A 86 11.22 -19.41 -5.97
CA GLU A 86 11.83 -20.51 -6.73
C GLU A 86 13.27 -20.17 -7.10
N SER A 87 14.21 -20.89 -6.49
CA SER A 87 15.65 -20.64 -6.69
C SER A 87 16.10 -21.01 -8.10
N GLY A 88 16.89 -20.14 -8.74
CA GLY A 88 17.55 -20.42 -10.02
C GLY A 88 16.73 -20.03 -11.25
N VAL A 89 15.53 -19.51 -11.06
CA VAL A 89 14.71 -18.89 -12.10
C VAL A 89 15.00 -17.38 -12.10
N ASN A 90 15.76 -16.88 -13.08
CA ASN A 90 16.16 -15.47 -13.14
C ASN A 90 15.82 -14.84 -14.49
N GLY A 91 15.52 -13.54 -14.47
CA GLY A 91 15.29 -12.75 -15.68
C GLY A 91 13.99 -13.05 -16.41
N GLU A 92 13.00 -13.65 -15.75
CA GLU A 92 11.65 -13.84 -16.32
C GLU A 92 10.95 -12.48 -16.44
N PHE A 93 10.12 -12.29 -17.46
CA PHE A 93 9.35 -11.06 -17.59
C PHE A 93 8.21 -11.03 -16.57
N LEU A 94 7.85 -9.85 -16.05
CA LEU A 94 6.72 -9.71 -15.14
C LEU A 94 5.42 -10.30 -15.73
N SER A 95 5.21 -10.09 -17.04
CA SER A 95 4.00 -10.55 -17.74
C SER A 95 3.89 -12.07 -17.88
N SER A 96 4.96 -12.84 -17.65
CA SER A 96 4.87 -14.31 -17.68
C SER A 96 4.37 -14.92 -16.37
N LEU A 97 4.27 -14.13 -15.30
CA LEU A 97 3.81 -14.61 -14.00
C LEU A 97 2.28 -14.63 -13.90
N ALA A 98 1.75 -15.64 -13.22
CA ALA A 98 0.31 -15.77 -12.99
C ALA A 98 -0.22 -14.56 -12.20
N GLY A 99 -1.30 -13.94 -12.69
CA GLY A 99 -1.85 -12.71 -12.11
C GLY A 99 -1.21 -11.41 -12.60
N PHE A 100 -0.16 -11.49 -13.45
CA PHE A 100 0.52 -10.32 -14.00
C PHE A 100 0.48 -10.24 -15.54
N GLY A 101 -0.36 -11.04 -16.19
CA GLY A 101 -0.40 -11.16 -17.66
C GLY A 101 -0.83 -9.90 -18.42
N ASP A 102 -1.63 -9.01 -17.80
CA ASP A 102 -2.08 -7.76 -18.42
C ASP A 102 -1.38 -6.54 -17.81
N SER A 103 -0.34 -6.04 -18.50
CA SER A 103 0.38 -4.83 -18.10
C SER A 103 -0.50 -3.58 -18.06
N SER A 104 -1.60 -3.53 -18.82
CA SER A 104 -2.55 -2.40 -18.80
C SER A 104 -3.42 -2.41 -17.56
N GLU A 105 -3.81 -3.60 -17.08
CA GLU A 105 -4.53 -3.76 -15.82
C GLU A 105 -3.64 -3.41 -14.63
N ILE A 106 -2.41 -3.93 -14.61
CA ILE A 106 -1.42 -3.61 -13.56
C ILE A 106 -1.18 -2.10 -13.50
N ALA A 107 -0.94 -1.45 -14.65
CA ALA A 107 -0.69 -0.03 -14.69
C ALA A 107 -1.87 0.80 -14.13
N ARG A 108 -3.10 0.42 -14.47
CA ARG A 108 -4.31 1.08 -13.94
C ARG A 108 -4.41 0.92 -12.42
N ASN A 109 -4.14 -0.27 -11.90
CA ASN A 109 -4.19 -0.53 -10.46
C ASN A 109 -3.12 0.27 -9.71
N ILE A 110 -1.89 0.31 -10.23
CA ILE A 110 -0.80 1.09 -9.63
C ILE A 110 -1.14 2.58 -9.63
N VAL A 111 -1.64 3.13 -10.74
CA VAL A 111 -2.02 4.55 -10.81
C VAL A 111 -3.19 4.86 -9.88
N ALA A 112 -4.20 3.99 -9.81
CA ALA A 112 -5.33 4.16 -8.90
C ALA A 112 -4.87 4.19 -7.43
N ASP A 113 -3.99 3.26 -7.05
CA ASP A 113 -3.41 3.18 -5.71
C ASP A 113 -2.52 4.40 -5.40
N PHE A 114 -1.73 4.86 -6.38
CA PHE A 114 -0.90 6.05 -6.23
C PHE A 114 -1.73 7.33 -6.03
N VAL A 115 -2.82 7.50 -6.79
CA VAL A 115 -3.74 8.64 -6.65
C VAL A 115 -4.48 8.61 -5.30
N ALA A 116 -4.74 7.41 -4.77
CA ALA A 116 -5.40 7.23 -3.48
C ALA A 116 -4.52 7.65 -2.28
N LEU A 117 -3.21 7.86 -2.48
CA LEU A 117 -2.31 8.30 -1.42
C LEU A 117 -2.68 9.70 -0.88
N PRO A 118 -2.42 9.98 0.40
CA PRO A 118 -1.92 9.07 1.42
C PRO A 118 -3.02 8.14 1.93
N TYR A 119 -2.66 6.90 2.28
CA TYR A 119 -3.58 5.99 2.95
C TYR A 119 -3.75 6.38 4.42
N ASP A 120 -5.01 6.49 4.85
CA ASP A 120 -5.33 6.63 6.26
C ASP A 120 -5.35 5.22 6.90
N TYR A 121 -4.46 4.98 7.87
CA TYR A 121 -4.43 3.72 8.61
C TYR A 121 -5.02 3.91 10.00
N ILE A 122 -5.80 2.92 10.44
CA ILE A 122 -6.15 2.75 11.85
C ILE A 122 -5.29 1.60 12.38
N VAL A 123 -4.52 1.86 13.42
CA VAL A 123 -3.75 0.84 14.14
C VAL A 123 -4.43 0.60 15.48
N SER A 124 -4.93 -0.61 15.67
CA SER A 124 -5.47 -1.07 16.95
C SER A 124 -4.42 -1.94 17.62
N LEU A 125 -4.18 -1.71 18.92
CA LEU A 125 -3.24 -2.49 19.72
C LEU A 125 -3.98 -3.12 20.92
N PRO A 126 -3.69 -4.38 21.26
CA PRO A 126 -4.24 -5.00 22.46
C PRO A 126 -3.67 -4.30 23.69
N LEU A 127 -4.54 -3.94 24.64
CA LEU A 127 -4.06 -3.47 25.94
C LEU A 127 -3.67 -4.67 26.81
N PRO A 128 -2.54 -4.61 27.55
CA PRO A 128 -2.21 -5.62 28.54
C PRO A 128 -3.30 -5.70 29.62
N ALA A 129 -3.58 -6.90 30.15
CA ALA A 129 -4.62 -7.11 31.16
C ALA A 129 -4.41 -6.26 32.44
N SER A 130 -3.18 -5.84 32.74
CA SER A 130 -2.88 -4.92 33.84
C SER A 130 -3.51 -3.53 33.69
N PHE A 131 -3.94 -3.17 32.48
CA PHE A 131 -4.62 -1.91 32.19
C PHE A 131 -6.15 -2.00 32.21
N ASP A 132 -6.74 -3.16 32.48
CA ASP A 132 -8.21 -3.35 32.47
C ASP A 132 -8.95 -2.38 33.40
N GLN A 133 -8.33 -2.08 34.55
CA GLN A 133 -8.88 -1.14 35.53
C GLN A 133 -8.89 0.32 35.02
N LEU A 134 -7.94 0.68 34.15
CA LEU A 134 -7.85 2.01 33.52
C LEU A 134 -8.62 2.08 32.20
N ALA A 135 -8.81 0.94 31.52
CA ALA A 135 -9.50 0.88 30.24
C ALA A 135 -10.97 1.37 30.36
N SER A 136 -11.61 1.06 31.49
CA SER A 136 -13.00 1.45 31.76
C SER A 136 -13.18 2.97 31.84
N SER A 137 -12.22 3.69 32.46
CA SER A 137 -12.27 5.16 32.58
C SER A 137 -11.83 5.87 31.30
N LEU A 138 -11.00 5.23 30.48
CA LEU A 138 -10.51 5.78 29.21
C LEU A 138 -11.49 5.54 28.04
N ALA A 139 -12.28 4.47 28.07
CA ALA A 139 -13.25 4.10 27.02
C ALA A 139 -14.38 5.13 26.85
N ASP A 140 -14.72 5.89 27.89
CA ASP A 140 -15.76 6.92 27.83
C ASP A 140 -15.30 8.21 27.09
N SER A 141 -14.00 8.34 26.80
CA SER A 141 -13.44 9.48 26.10
C SER A 141 -13.66 9.40 24.59
N LYS A 142 -14.88 9.69 24.11
CA LYS A 142 -15.25 9.71 22.67
C LYS A 142 -14.41 10.66 21.79
N ARG A 143 -13.51 11.47 22.36
CA ARG A 143 -12.80 12.55 21.67
C ARG A 143 -11.28 12.45 21.68
N ALA A 144 -10.68 11.45 22.32
CA ALA A 144 -9.23 11.29 22.32
C ALA A 144 -8.73 10.57 21.05
N ASN A 145 -7.51 10.87 20.63
CA ASN A 145 -6.74 10.05 19.69
C ASN A 145 -5.36 9.86 20.34
N PRO A 146 -4.95 8.64 20.75
CA PRO A 146 -5.58 7.33 20.51
C PRO A 146 -6.92 7.10 21.25
N ARG A 147 -7.73 6.15 20.74
CA ARG A 147 -9.02 5.71 21.32
C ARG A 147 -8.91 4.32 21.93
N VAL A 148 -9.57 4.11 23.07
CA VAL A 148 -9.73 2.79 23.68
C VAL A 148 -11.09 2.22 23.28
N HIS A 149 -11.08 1.05 22.62
CA HIS A 149 -12.28 0.32 22.26
C HIS A 149 -12.34 -0.99 23.03
N LYS A 150 -13.52 -1.31 23.59
CA LYS A 150 -13.79 -2.66 24.06
C LYS A 150 -13.97 -3.57 22.85
N ILE A 151 -13.36 -4.75 22.86
CA ILE A 151 -13.54 -5.72 21.79
C ILE A 151 -14.94 -6.32 21.92
N ASP A 152 -15.86 -5.92 21.05
CA ASP A 152 -17.22 -6.44 20.92
C ASP A 152 -17.47 -6.99 19.50
N GLU A 153 -18.69 -7.48 19.23
CA GLU A 153 -19.05 -8.02 17.91
C GLU A 153 -18.97 -6.96 16.81
N ASP A 154 -19.37 -5.71 17.10
CA ASP A 154 -19.30 -4.60 16.16
C ASP A 154 -17.85 -4.24 15.80
N PHE A 155 -16.96 -4.20 16.79
CA PHE A 155 -15.53 -3.98 16.59
C PHE A 155 -14.92 -5.11 15.75
N ARG A 156 -15.26 -6.37 16.04
CA ARG A 156 -14.77 -7.53 15.27
C ARG A 156 -15.32 -7.56 13.84
N ALA A 157 -16.56 -7.11 13.64
CA ALA A 157 -17.16 -7.00 12.32
C ALA A 157 -16.45 -5.92 11.49
N LYS A 158 -16.11 -4.78 12.12
CA LYS A 158 -15.47 -3.64 11.46
C LYS A 158 -13.96 -3.83 11.24
N PHE A 159 -13.28 -4.44 12.20
CA PHE A 159 -11.83 -4.66 12.19
C PHE A 159 -11.54 -6.16 12.27
N ARG A 160 -11.82 -6.88 11.18
CA ARG A 160 -11.46 -8.29 11.08
C ARG A 160 -9.94 -8.45 11.18
N PRO A 161 -9.44 -9.32 12.08
CA PRO A 161 -8.02 -9.68 12.10
C PRO A 161 -7.61 -10.19 10.71
N SER A 162 -6.47 -9.75 10.20
CA SER A 162 -5.91 -10.35 8.98
C SER A 162 -5.50 -11.79 9.29
N ASP A 163 -5.94 -12.75 8.48
CA ASP A 163 -5.62 -14.17 8.62
C ASP A 163 -4.09 -14.45 8.58
N ALA A 164 -3.30 -13.50 8.09
CA ALA A 164 -1.84 -13.59 7.97
C ALA A 164 -1.06 -13.66 9.31
N VAL A 165 -1.71 -13.48 10.46
CA VAL A 165 -1.06 -13.46 11.79
C VAL A 165 -1.42 -14.68 12.65
N SER A 166 -2.26 -15.60 12.15
CA SER A 166 -2.81 -16.69 12.98
C SER A 166 -1.85 -17.84 13.32
N GLU A 167 -0.62 -17.88 12.80
CA GLU A 167 0.27 -19.07 12.96
C GLU A 167 1.68 -18.82 13.49
N LYS A 168 2.05 -17.63 13.98
CA LYS A 168 3.35 -17.47 14.66
C LYS A 168 3.21 -17.52 16.18
N GLU A 169 3.89 -18.53 16.74
CA GLU A 169 4.04 -18.88 18.15
C GLU A 169 4.08 -17.68 19.13
N PRO A 170 3.63 -17.87 20.39
CA PRO A 170 3.57 -16.81 21.38
C PRO A 170 4.97 -16.26 21.67
N ASN A 171 5.22 -15.06 21.13
CA ASN A 171 6.41 -14.28 21.44
C ASN A 171 6.38 -13.91 22.95
N PRO A 172 7.43 -14.16 23.75
CA PRO A 172 7.46 -13.83 25.18
C PRO A 172 7.39 -12.32 25.47
N PHE A 173 7.49 -11.48 24.45
CA PHE A 173 7.12 -10.08 24.48
C PHE A 173 5.72 -9.96 23.88
N GLY A 174 4.72 -9.78 24.74
CA GLY A 174 3.29 -9.78 24.41
C GLY A 174 2.98 -9.29 22.99
N SER A 175 2.33 -10.17 22.22
CA SER A 175 1.98 -9.97 20.82
C SER A 175 1.34 -8.61 20.56
N ILE A 176 2.09 -7.75 19.89
CA ILE A 176 1.59 -6.51 19.30
C ILE A 176 0.75 -6.92 18.08
N PHE A 177 -0.54 -7.21 18.30
CA PHE A 177 -1.49 -7.36 17.20
C PHE A 177 -1.75 -5.98 16.62
N ALA A 178 -1.09 -5.62 15.51
CA ALA A 178 -1.42 -4.43 14.74
C ALA A 178 -2.31 -4.85 13.56
N VAL A 179 -3.61 -4.59 13.66
CA VAL A 179 -4.50 -4.67 12.49
C VAL A 179 -4.34 -3.36 11.73
N MET A 180 -3.66 -3.39 10.59
CA MET A 180 -3.60 -2.28 9.65
C MET A 180 -4.69 -2.47 8.59
N GLN A 181 -5.69 -1.60 8.58
CA GLN A 181 -6.66 -1.54 7.49
C GLN A 181 -6.64 -0.15 6.85
N PRO A 182 -6.57 -0.04 5.51
CA PRO A 182 -6.71 1.24 4.84
C PRO A 182 -8.16 1.72 5.00
N ARG A 183 -8.32 2.95 5.46
CA ARG A 183 -9.61 3.63 5.54
C ARG A 183 -9.90 4.26 4.17
N MET A 184 -10.89 3.73 3.45
CA MET A 184 -11.38 4.42 2.26
C MET A 184 -12.12 5.71 2.69
N PRO A 185 -11.91 6.84 1.99
CA PRO A 185 -12.67 8.05 2.27
C PRO A 185 -14.13 7.83 1.87
N GLU A 186 -15.04 7.97 2.84
CA GLU A 186 -16.48 8.09 2.56
C GLU A 186 -16.75 9.49 1.98
N ASP A 187 -17.28 9.51 0.76
CA ASP A 187 -17.94 10.62 0.05
C ASP A 187 -17.40 12.03 0.29
N GLY A 188 -16.42 12.42 -0.54
CA GLY A 188 -16.07 13.82 -0.76
C GLY A 188 -17.04 14.48 -1.76
N VAL A 189 -17.98 15.26 -1.24
CA VAL A 189 -18.82 16.17 -2.04
C VAL A 189 -17.91 17.16 -2.79
N CYS A 190 -18.02 17.17 -4.12
CA CYS A 190 -17.37 18.16 -4.98
C CYS A 190 -18.20 19.44 -5.00
N LEU A 191 -17.55 20.58 -4.72
CA LEU A 191 -18.01 21.92 -5.12
C LEU A 191 -17.28 22.34 -6.40
#